data_AF-A0A498STM0-F1
#
_entry.id   AF-A0A498STM0-F1
#
_cell.length_a   1.000
_cell.length_b   1.000
_cell.length_c   1.000
_cell.angle_alpha   90.00
_cell.angle_beta   90.00
_cell.angle_gamma   90.00
#
_symmetry.space_group_name_H-M   'P 1'
#
loop_
_entity.id
_entity.type
_entity.pdbx_description
1 polymer ?
#
loop_
_entity_poly.entity_id
_entity_poly.type
_entity_poly.pdbx_seq_one_letter_code
_entity_poly.pdbx_strand_id
1 'polypeptide(L)' 'MERSVTDKWTTRDEKGDIMDERLIRSWKGETDGLRRCYDGTGETWHRKIEVSPEGTASFVNNRRFYTKDYVIESETRNA' A
#
# COMPACT_ATOMS: atom_id res chain seq x y z
N MET A 1 1.66 -10.19 2.08
CA MET A 1 2.03 -8.85 2.60
C MET A 1 3.40 -8.98 3.24
N GLU A 2 4.43 -8.36 2.66
CA GLU A 2 5.82 -8.43 3.15
C GLU A 2 6.20 -7.13 3.87
N ARG A 3 6.74 -7.24 5.08
CA ARG A 3 7.18 -6.12 5.93
C ARG A 3 8.67 -6.29 6.19
N SER A 4 9.49 -5.34 5.74
CA SER A 4 10.94 -5.34 5.96
C SER A 4 11.36 -4.10 6.76
N VAL A 5 11.91 -4.33 7.94
CA VAL A 5 12.64 -3.31 8.69
C VAL A 5 14.09 -3.41 8.26
N THR A 6 14.56 -2.44 7.47
CA THR A 6 15.87 -2.51 6.84
C THR A 6 16.98 -2.07 7.78
N ASP A 7 16.75 -1.01 8.57
CA ASP A 7 17.75 -0.49 9.50
C ASP A 7 17.11 0.22 10.72
N LYS A 8 17.72 0.02 11.89
CA LYS A 8 17.41 0.76 13.12
C LYS A 8 18.67 1.46 13.60
N TRP A 9 18.66 2.80 13.58
CA TRP A 9 19.74 3.62 14.11
C TRP A 9 19.29 4.26 15.43
N THR A 10 20.08 4.07 16.49
CA THR A 10 19.85 4.70 17.80
C THR A 10 21.08 5.51 18.16
N THR A 11 20.97 6.84 18.12
CA THR A 11 22.04 7.74 18.57
C THR A 11 21.90 7.90 20.08
N ARG A 12 22.99 7.64 20.82
CA ARG A 12 23.05 7.82 22.27
C ARG A 12 24.05 8.92 22.63
N ASP A 13 23.79 9.65 23.70
CA ASP A 13 24.74 10.60 24.26
C ASP A 13 25.86 9.90 25.04
N GLU A 14 26.80 10.68 25.58
CA GLU A 14 27.94 10.17 26.38
C GLU A 14 27.50 9.50 27.70
N LYS A 15 26.25 9.69 28.14
CA LYS A 15 25.66 9.06 29.33
C LYS A 15 24.85 7.81 29.00
N GLY A 16 24.68 7.51 27.71
CA GLY A 16 23.91 6.37 27.22
C GLY A 16 22.42 6.64 27.01
N ASP A 17 21.98 7.89 27.17
CA ASP A 17 20.60 8.31 26.93
C ASP A 17 20.31 8.43 25.42
N ILE A 18 19.11 8.03 24.99
CA ILE A 18 18.73 8.03 23.57
C ILE A 18 18.44 9.46 23.14
N MET A 19 19.25 10.00 22.22
CA MET A 19 19.08 11.34 21.66
C MET A 19 18.14 11.35 20.45
N ASP A 20 18.20 10.32 19.62
CA ASP A 20 17.36 10.20 18.41
C ASP A 20 17.19 8.73 18.01
N GLU A 21 15.96 8.36 17.62
CA GLU A 21 15.60 7.02 17.16
C GLU A 21 14.96 7.12 15.77
N ARG A 22 15.74 6.78 14.73
CA ARG A 22 15.25 6.77 13.35
C ARG A 22 14.94 5.34 12.92
N LEU A 23 13.67 5.08 12.68
CA LEU A 23 13.18 3.75 12.34
C LEU A 23 12.73 3.73 10.88
N ILE A 24 13.54 3.09 10.04
CA ILE A 24 13.30 2.99 8.60
C ILE A 24 12.34 1.83 8.35
N ARG A 25 11.06 2.14 8.13
CA ARG A 25 10.02 1.16 7.77
C ARG A 25 9.74 1.24 6.29
N SER A 26 10.15 0.21 5.56
CA SER A 26 9.68 -0.02 4.19
C SER A 26 8.59 -1.10 4.21
N TRP A 27 7.54 -0.89 3.44
CA TRP A 27 6.45 -1.85 3.39
C TRP A 27 5.81 -1.88 2.01
N LYS A 28 5.57 -3.09 1.50
CA LYS A 28 4.84 -3.32 0.25
C LYS A 28 3.59 -4.15 0.53
N GLY A 29 2.47 -3.64 0.04
CA GLY A 29 1.16 -4.25 0.15
C GLY A 29 0.51 -4.37 -1.21
N GLU A 30 -0.03 -5.55 -1.48
CA GLU A 30 -0.87 -5.80 -2.63
C GLU A 30 -2.13 -6.51 -2.13
N THR A 31 -3.28 -6.04 -2.60
CA THR A 31 -4.56 -6.70 -2.36
C THR A 31 -5.41 -6.61 -3.62
N ASP A 32 -5.80 -7.78 -4.09
CA ASP A 32 -6.77 -7.94 -5.16
C ASP A 32 -8.07 -8.53 -4.62
N GLY A 33 -9.13 -8.37 -5.39
CA GLY A 33 -10.37 -9.06 -5.12
C GLY A 33 -11.33 -9.01 -6.29
N LEU A 34 -12.30 -9.92 -6.22
CA LEU A 34 -13.30 -10.16 -7.24
C LEU A 34 -14.63 -10.47 -6.54
N ARG A 35 -15.66 -9.71 -6.88
CA ARG A 35 -17.05 -10.03 -6.54
C ARG A 35 -17.83 -10.26 -7.83
N ARG A 36 -18.46 -11.44 -7.96
CA ARG A 36 -19.39 -11.73 -9.05
C ARG A 36 -20.80 -11.81 -8.51
N CYS A 37 -21.74 -11.26 -9.24
CA CYS A 37 -23.17 -11.36 -8.95
C CYS A 37 -23.80 -12.32 -9.97
N TYR A 38 -24.83 -13.06 -9.54
CA TYR A 38 -25.52 -14.05 -10.38
C TYR A 38 -26.27 -13.44 -11.56
N ASP A 39 -26.43 -12.12 -11.58
CA ASP A 39 -27.11 -11.35 -12.62
C ASP A 39 -26.18 -10.90 -13.76
N GLY A 40 -24.95 -11.41 -13.80
CA GLY A 40 -23.94 -11.05 -14.80
C GLY A 40 -23.18 -9.76 -14.50
N THR A 41 -23.46 -9.11 -13.37
CA THR A 41 -22.67 -7.97 -12.89
C THR A 41 -21.51 -8.42 -12.00
N GLY A 42 -20.55 -7.53 -11.80
CA GLY A 42 -19.42 -7.86 -10.95
C GLY A 42 -18.50 -6.69 -10.72
N GLU A 43 -17.48 -6.93 -9.92
CA GLU A 43 -16.51 -5.95 -9.52
C GLU A 43 -15.15 -6.62 -9.33
N THR A 44 -14.10 -6.02 -9.84
CA THR A 44 -12.73 -6.35 -9.46
C THR A 44 -12.05 -5.12 -8.91
N TRP A 45 -11.17 -5.34 -7.95
CA TRP A 45 -10.28 -4.29 -7.45
C TRP A 45 -8.88 -4.83 -7.31
N HIS A 46 -7.91 -3.95 -7.47
CA HIS A 46 -6.51 -4.21 -7.28
C HIS A 46 -5.88 -2.97 -6.68
N ARG A 47 -5.31 -3.12 -5.49
CA ARG A 47 -4.66 -2.03 -4.76
C ARG A 47 -3.23 -2.42 -4.43
N LYS A 48 -2.31 -1.55 -4.83
CA LYS A 48 -0.90 -1.62 -4.49
C LYS A 48 -0.54 -0.43 -3.63
N ILE A 49 0.20 -0.68 -2.55
CA ILE A 49 0.73 0.35 -1.65
C ILE A 49 2.22 0.06 -1.44
N GLU A 50 3.02 1.10 -1.54
CA GLU A 50 4.45 1.04 -1.27
C GLU A 50 4.84 2.21 -0.38
N VAL A 51 5.43 1.91 0.77
CA VAL A 51 5.98 2.89 1.70
C VAL A 51 7.49 2.79 1.64
N SER A 52 8.12 3.89 1.27
CA SER A 52 9.57 3.99 1.16
C SER A 52 10.22 4.12 2.55
N PRO A 53 11.49 3.71 2.69
CA PRO A 53 12.33 3.96 3.86
C PRO A 53 12.25 5.39 4.43
N GLU A 54 12.08 6.37 3.57
CA GLU A 54 12.03 7.82 3.87
C GLU A 54 10.66 8.28 4.38
N GLY A 55 9.68 7.38 4.44
CA GLY A 55 8.31 7.67 4.89
C GLY A 55 7.36 8.11 3.77
N THR A 56 7.84 8.18 2.52
CA THR A 56 6.98 8.50 1.37
C THR A 56 6.09 7.31 1.05
N ALA A 57 4.78 7.51 1.05
CA ALA A 57 3.82 6.48 0.66
C ALA A 57 3.33 6.73 -0.77
N SER A 58 3.38 5.71 -1.61
CA SER A 58 2.75 5.69 -2.93
C SER A 58 1.67 4.62 -2.97
N PHE A 59 0.56 4.90 -3.66
CA PHE A 59 -0.47 3.90 -3.90
C PHE A 59 -1.06 4.00 -5.29
N VAL A 60 -1.48 2.85 -5.79
CA VAL A 60 -2.31 2.70 -6.99
C VAL A 60 -3.52 1.86 -6.62
N ASN A 61 -4.71 2.32 -6.98
CA ASN A 61 -5.96 1.63 -6.74
C ASN A 61 -6.75 1.58 -8.06
N ASN A 62 -6.85 0.37 -8.60
CA ASN A 62 -7.58 0.07 -9.82
C ASN A 62 -8.87 -0.65 -9.47
N ARG A 63 -9.99 -0.17 -9.99
CA ARG A 63 -11.31 -0.76 -9.77
C ARG A 63 -12.05 -0.86 -11.07
N ARG A 64 -12.58 -2.04 -11.36
CA ARG A 64 -13.43 -2.30 -12.52
C ARG A 64 -14.79 -2.77 -12.07
N PHE A 65 -15.83 -2.19 -12.63
CA PHE A 65 -17.21 -2.60 -12.45
C PHE A 65 -17.73 -3.16 -13.77
N TYR A 66 -18.22 -4.38 -13.71
CA TYR A 66 -18.82 -5.08 -14.83
C TYR A 66 -20.33 -4.91 -14.71
N THR A 67 -20.93 -4.21 -15.66
CA THR A 67 -22.38 -4.20 -15.85
C THR A 67 -22.74 -5.16 -16.98
N LYS A 68 -24.03 -5.30 -17.29
CA LYS A 68 -24.47 -6.15 -18.41
C LYS A 68 -24.02 -5.60 -19.77
N ASP A 69 -23.91 -4.28 -19.90
CA ASP A 69 -23.76 -3.61 -21.18
C ASP A 69 -22.39 -2.96 -21.36
N TYR A 70 -21.72 -2.62 -20.27
CA TYR A 70 -20.43 -1.93 -20.29
C TYR A 70 -19.57 -2.21 -19.05
N VAL A 71 -18.28 -1.89 -19.17
CA VAL A 71 -17.32 -1.95 -18.06
C VAL A 71 -16.89 -0.54 -17.70
N ILE A 72 -16.96 -0.20 -16.42
CA ILE A 72 -16.40 1.05 -15.89
C ILE A 72 -15.07 0.72 -15.24
N GLU A 73 -14.00 1.40 -15.65
CA GLU A 73 -12.69 1.30 -15.03
C GLU A 73 -12.30 2.65 -14.40
N SER A 74 -11.71 2.59 -13.20
CA SER A 74 -11.20 3.75 -12.49
C SER A 74 -9.84 3.43 -11.89
N GLU A 75 -8.87 4.31 -12.12
CA GLU A 75 -7.56 4.29 -11.48
C GLU A 75 -7.46 5.52 -10.57
N THR A 76 -7.09 5.30 -9.31
CA THR A 76 -6.74 6.36 -8.37
C THR A 76 -5.33 6.13 -7.87
N ARG A 77 -4.49 7.16 -7.95
CA ARG A 77 -3.10 7.14 -7.48
C ARG A 77 -2.79 8.43 -6.73
N ASN A 78 -1.89 8.40 -5.75
CA ASN A 78 -1.31 9.65 -5.25
C ASN A 78 -0.04 10.02 -6.04
N ALA A 79 0.18 11.33 -6.14
CA ALA A 79 1.38 11.94 -6.70
C ALA A 79 2.47 12.10 -5.63
#